data_AF-A0A6A6GIY4-F1
#
_entry.id   AF-A0A6A6GIY4-F1
#
_cell.length_a   1.000
_cell.length_b   1.000
_cell.length_c   1.000
_cell.angle_alpha   90.00
_cell.angle_beta   90.00
_cell.angle_gamma   90.00
#
_symmetry.space_group_name_H-M   'P 1'
#
loop_
_entity.id
_entity.type
_entity.pdbx_description
1 polymer ?
#
loop_
_entity_poly.entity_id
_entity_poly.type
_entity_poly.pdbx_seq_one_letter_code
_entity_poly.pdbx_strand_id
1 'polypeptide(L)'
;MESRLPSLPWEVLYMIIDQVRCQHCQSVLSRACKSFHSHLTPRVWETLQIVELLRNEQHQHMDARGRCAESHSLRLPVPETDEHANLETPRLPGQLYDNGPQVIFPHLLVVLSTMIRTPKLRQYVKHLRIRRTYWWGKPPYPLDKKSLTDLQIIAGRNVELANGVLRAVRDAAGDSSGAQRWIRDLSIPNSGNAYLAVMLSILSGKLLSLDVLEGGALEANRPQDARTLMFEWLRYQDPGKRFDTSRFSSLERLVIRYHSEHWQSQIMKPQAPFKFISRFSNAHDLTIHGGNLQHPPRGFRFNLCPSIRRLELDSCVFEHDFTDLEVILDRLPTLVTLCIVFDRRTYVDHEDVSPIPRPTALLPDLLMDVLAIRGDTLQNLTIGLKKPEGLPWFPVDEYAEQSLKDFTKLKRLHIDDGLYSACNGDDFEFDCQLTNALPPQLEELRLMIDTEFSSRPHETMIHLLNHMKSHVPGLQRLIVDADWKWLRKNTKAVLELEELCEEQDVECIVLRNGVQGSYVPPDAPLEDLQPWQRTAARTRKDWRDLLVM
;
A
#
# COMPACT_ATOMS: atom_id res chain seq x y z
N MET A 1 5.10 15.70 31.73
CA MET A 1 5.07 14.36 31.11
C MET A 1 6.47 13.76 30.94
N GLU A 2 7.45 14.55 30.50
CA GLU A 2 8.85 14.13 30.30
C GLU A 2 9.53 13.48 31.53
N SER A 3 9.15 13.86 32.76
CA SER A 3 9.73 13.34 34.00
C SER A 3 9.21 11.96 34.45
N ARG A 4 8.15 11.42 33.82
CA ARG A 4 7.53 10.13 34.22
C ARG A 4 7.62 9.03 33.15
N LEU A 5 8.06 9.36 31.94
CA LEU A 5 8.26 8.39 30.85
C LEU A 5 9.31 7.32 31.18
N PRO A 6 10.46 7.63 31.82
CA PRO A 6 11.47 6.61 32.14
C PRO A 6 11.03 5.60 33.20
N SER A 7 10.01 5.91 33.99
CA SER A 7 9.52 5.07 35.09
C SER A 7 8.38 4.13 34.71
N LEU A 8 7.90 4.15 33.46
CA LEU A 8 6.83 3.27 33.01
C LEU A 8 7.37 1.85 32.73
N PRO A 9 6.64 0.79 33.09
CA PRO A 9 6.94 -0.57 32.65
C PRO A 9 7.03 -0.65 31.13
N TRP A 10 7.92 -1.51 30.62
CA TRP A 10 8.21 -1.62 29.18
C TRP A 10 6.96 -1.92 28.35
N GLU A 11 6.06 -2.75 28.85
CA GLU A 11 4.82 -3.16 28.19
C GLU A 11 3.89 -1.96 27.98
N VAL A 12 3.87 -1.03 28.95
CA VAL A 12 3.08 0.21 28.89
C VAL A 12 3.77 1.22 27.96
N LEU A 13 5.10 1.33 28.02
CA LEU A 13 5.86 2.20 27.13
C LEU A 13 5.77 1.72 25.67
N TYR A 14 5.83 0.41 25.45
CA TYR A 14 5.67 -0.25 24.16
C TYR A 14 4.25 -0.08 23.64
N MET A 15 3.21 -0.30 24.46
CA MET A 15 1.84 0.02 24.06
C MET A 15 1.67 1.50 23.71
N ILE A 16 2.29 2.42 24.46
CA ILE A 16 2.27 3.84 24.09
C ILE A 16 3.02 4.04 22.76
N ILE A 17 4.22 3.51 22.57
CA ILE A 17 5.01 3.70 21.35
C ILE A 17 4.37 3.04 20.12
N ASP A 18 3.77 1.87 20.28
CA ASP A 18 3.11 1.06 19.25
C ASP A 18 1.71 1.62 18.89
N GLN A 19 1.00 2.20 19.87
CA GLN A 19 -0.23 2.98 19.64
C GLN A 19 0.02 4.44 19.26
N VAL A 20 1.26 4.92 19.38
CA VAL A 20 1.68 6.21 18.82
C VAL A 20 1.84 6.03 17.31
N ARG A 21 0.68 6.02 16.66
CA ARG A 21 0.51 6.29 15.23
C ARG A 21 0.45 7.80 14.95
N CYS A 22 0.51 8.62 16.01
CA CYS A 22 0.34 10.07 15.98
C CYS A 22 1.70 10.80 15.96
N GLN A 23 1.83 11.75 15.03
CA GLN A 23 3.02 12.58 14.78
C GLN A 23 3.57 13.28 16.04
N HIS A 24 2.72 13.62 17.01
CA HIS A 24 3.12 14.31 18.23
C HIS A 24 4.11 13.49 19.04
N CYS A 25 3.85 12.19 19.21
CA CYS A 25 4.66 11.42 20.14
C CYS A 25 5.97 10.92 19.51
N GLN A 26 6.14 10.93 18.18
CA GLN A 26 7.47 10.74 17.56
C GLN A 26 8.41 11.94 17.76
N SER A 27 7.88 13.16 17.70
CA SER A 27 8.64 14.37 18.05
C SER A 27 8.99 14.39 19.55
N VAL A 28 8.07 13.99 20.42
CA VAL A 28 8.30 13.82 21.86
C VAL A 28 9.32 12.71 22.13
N LEU A 29 9.22 11.54 21.47
CA LEU A 29 10.18 10.44 21.58
C LEU A 29 11.58 10.90 21.15
N SER A 30 11.71 11.59 20.02
CA SER A 30 12.98 12.14 19.52
C SER A 30 13.62 13.12 20.52
N ARG A 31 12.81 13.98 21.16
CA ARG A 31 13.29 14.89 22.22
C ARG A 31 13.64 14.16 23.52
N ALA A 32 12.87 13.13 23.88
CA ALA A 32 13.07 12.32 25.09
C ALA A 32 14.18 11.28 24.95
N CYS A 33 14.84 11.16 23.79
CA CYS A 33 15.87 10.15 23.53
C CYS A 33 17.04 10.17 24.50
N LYS A 34 17.40 11.34 25.01
CA LYS A 34 18.45 11.50 26.01
C LYS A 34 18.06 10.92 27.39
N SER A 35 16.76 10.75 27.63
CA SER A 35 16.19 10.29 28.90
C SER A 35 15.85 8.79 28.88
N PHE A 36 15.90 8.12 27.73
CA PHE A 36 15.73 6.67 27.67
C PHE A 36 17.00 5.96 28.14
N HIS A 37 16.81 4.86 28.88
CA HIS A 37 17.91 3.96 29.17
C HIS A 37 18.53 3.41 27.87
N SER A 38 19.84 3.17 27.91
CA SER A 38 20.65 2.73 26.75
C SER A 38 20.14 1.45 26.08
N HIS A 39 19.45 0.57 26.82
CA HIS A 39 18.88 -0.67 26.31
C HIS A 39 17.53 -0.49 25.58
N LEU A 40 16.82 0.62 25.83
CA LEU A 40 15.54 0.91 25.19
C LEU A 40 15.71 1.69 23.87
N THR A 41 16.76 2.50 23.78
CA THR A 41 17.05 3.33 22.61
C THR A 41 17.03 2.55 21.28
N PRO A 42 17.59 1.33 21.16
CA PRO A 42 17.53 0.58 19.91
C PRO A 42 16.11 0.24 19.45
N ARG A 43 15.25 -0.20 20.39
CA ARG A 43 13.87 -0.63 20.07
C ARG A 43 12.99 0.57 19.68
N VAL A 44 13.12 1.70 20.37
CA VAL A 44 12.34 2.91 20.05
C VAL A 44 12.64 3.45 18.64
N TRP A 45 13.88 3.27 18.17
CA TRP A 45 14.31 3.73 16.85
C TRP A 45 14.25 2.66 15.77
N GLU A 46 13.81 1.44 16.10
CA GLU A 46 13.75 0.32 15.16
C GLU A 46 12.83 0.62 13.98
N THR A 47 11.67 1.24 14.25
CA THR A 47 10.73 1.73 13.25
C THR A 47 10.66 3.24 13.29
N LEU A 48 11.01 3.89 12.18
CA LEU A 48 10.87 5.32 11.99
C LEU A 48 9.72 5.62 11.04
N GLN A 49 8.83 6.54 11.40
CA GLN A 49 7.79 7.04 10.50
C GLN A 49 8.01 8.53 10.21
N ILE A 50 8.01 8.89 8.94
CA ILE A 50 7.96 10.27 8.47
C ILE A 50 6.59 10.50 7.87
N VAL A 51 5.96 11.62 8.24
CA VAL A 51 4.64 11.99 7.74
C VAL A 51 4.73 13.38 7.13
N GLU A 52 4.30 13.47 5.89
CA GLU A 52 4.07 14.71 5.15
C GLU A 52 2.59 15.05 5.27
N LEU A 53 2.32 16.29 5.66
CA LEU A 53 0.99 16.87 5.73
C LEU A 53 0.80 17.78 4.51
N LEU A 54 -0.19 17.44 3.68
CA LEU A 54 -0.65 18.26 2.57
C LEU A 54 -1.91 19.01 2.96
N ARG A 55 -1.90 20.34 2.81
CA ARG A 55 -3.09 21.16 3.06
C ARG A 55 -3.99 21.12 1.82
N ASN A 56 -5.25 20.73 2.00
CA ASN A 56 -6.27 20.90 0.96
C ASN A 56 -6.83 22.32 1.02
N GLU A 57 -6.60 23.14 -0.01
CA GLU A 57 -7.03 24.54 -0.03
C GLU A 57 -8.49 24.74 -0.49
N GLN A 58 -9.08 23.79 -1.23
CA GLN A 58 -10.42 23.97 -1.81
C GLN A 58 -11.56 23.98 -0.78
N HIS A 59 -11.38 23.38 0.39
CA HIS A 59 -12.42 23.42 1.44
C HIS A 59 -12.48 24.75 2.20
N GLN A 60 -11.65 25.75 1.87
CA GLN A 60 -11.88 27.11 2.36
C GLN A 60 -13.11 27.78 1.74
N HIS A 61 -13.67 27.21 0.67
CA HIS A 61 -14.87 27.72 -0.01
C HIS A 61 -16.12 26.86 0.20
N MET A 62 -16.08 25.86 1.09
CA MET A 62 -17.28 25.18 1.54
C MET A 62 -17.95 26.02 2.62
N ASP A 63 -19.21 26.41 2.40
CA ASP A 63 -20.01 27.07 3.44
C ASP A 63 -20.21 26.13 4.64
N ALA A 64 -20.72 26.65 5.77
CA ALA A 64 -21.01 25.85 6.96
C ALA A 64 -22.04 24.71 6.73
N ARG A 65 -22.57 24.57 5.50
CA ARG A 65 -23.51 23.53 5.07
C ARG A 65 -22.89 22.54 4.08
N GLY A 66 -21.57 22.59 3.84
CA GLY A 66 -20.87 21.64 2.99
C GLY A 66 -21.15 21.82 1.49
N ARG A 67 -21.59 23.00 1.05
CA ARG A 67 -21.74 23.31 -0.38
C ARG A 67 -20.51 24.04 -0.88
N CYS A 68 -19.91 23.53 -1.94
CA CYS A 68 -18.90 24.25 -2.70
C CYS A 68 -19.53 25.54 -3.22
N ALA A 69 -19.00 26.71 -2.84
CA ALA A 69 -19.39 27.95 -3.48
C ALA A 69 -19.00 27.86 -4.96
N GLU A 70 -19.97 27.62 -5.83
CA GLU A 70 -19.78 27.70 -7.27
C GLU A 70 -19.16 29.05 -7.60
N SER A 71 -17.96 29.01 -8.19
CA SER A 71 -17.26 30.19 -8.68
C SER A 71 -17.96 30.67 -9.96
N HIS A 72 -19.17 31.20 -9.80
CA HIS A 72 -19.80 32.01 -10.84
C HIS A 72 -19.00 33.29 -10.99
N SER A 73 -18.16 33.30 -12.03
CA SER A 73 -17.64 34.49 -12.68
C SER A 73 -18.80 35.22 -13.38
N LEU A 74 -19.74 35.75 -12.59
CA LEU A 74 -20.73 36.70 -13.06
C LEU A 74 -20.07 38.08 -13.13
N ARG A 75 -19.71 38.48 -14.34
CA ARG A 75 -19.47 39.89 -14.67
C ARG A 75 -20.74 40.68 -14.36
N LEU A 76 -20.74 41.43 -13.27
CA LEU A 76 -21.74 42.47 -13.05
C LEU A 76 -21.28 43.76 -13.74
N PRO A 77 -22.20 44.50 -14.39
CA PRO A 77 -21.87 45.78 -15.01
C PRO A 77 -21.58 46.82 -13.93
N VAL A 78 -20.57 47.64 -14.20
CA VAL A 78 -20.22 48.83 -13.41
C VAL A 78 -21.39 49.81 -13.44
N PRO A 79 -21.91 50.28 -12.30
CA PRO A 79 -22.65 51.53 -12.24
C PRO A 79 -21.68 52.69 -12.03
N GLU A 80 -21.97 53.76 -12.72
CA GLU A 80 -21.27 55.04 -12.70
C GLU A 80 -21.21 55.65 -11.30
N THR A 81 -20.16 56.43 -11.14
CA THR A 81 -19.71 57.21 -9.99
C THR A 81 -20.80 58.03 -9.29
N ASP A 82 -20.71 58.10 -7.97
CA ASP A 82 -21.00 59.34 -7.25
C ASP A 82 -19.97 59.57 -6.14
N GLU A 83 -19.59 60.83 -6.04
CA GLU A 83 -18.45 61.36 -5.30
C GLU A 83 -18.72 61.41 -3.79
N HIS A 84 -17.78 60.92 -2.97
CA HIS A 84 -17.19 61.61 -1.81
C HIS A 84 -16.57 60.65 -0.77
N ALA A 85 -15.50 61.17 -0.17
CA ALA A 85 -14.82 60.75 1.07
C ALA A 85 -13.73 59.66 0.97
N ASN A 86 -12.54 60.17 0.62
CA ASN A 86 -11.21 59.68 0.95
C ASN A 86 -11.07 59.08 2.36
N LEU A 87 -10.48 57.89 2.43
CA LEU A 87 -9.44 57.57 3.42
C LEU A 87 -8.46 56.59 2.77
N GLU A 88 -7.29 57.12 2.43
CA GLU A 88 -6.17 56.41 1.85
C GLU A 88 -5.72 55.28 2.80
N THR A 89 -5.98 54.04 2.41
CA THR A 89 -5.13 52.91 2.77
C THR A 89 -4.34 52.55 1.52
N PRO A 90 -3.01 52.41 1.58
CA PRO A 90 -2.23 52.01 0.43
C PRO A 90 -2.73 50.63 0.00
N ARG A 91 -3.42 50.57 -1.14
CA ARG A 91 -3.67 49.33 -1.87
C ARG A 91 -2.30 48.78 -2.26
N LEU A 92 -1.77 47.87 -1.45
CA LEU A 92 -0.69 47.00 -1.89
C LEU A 92 -1.21 46.24 -3.13
N PRO A 93 -0.39 46.09 -4.18
CA PRO A 93 -0.80 45.44 -5.41
C PRO A 93 -1.32 44.04 -5.10
N GLY A 94 -2.57 43.80 -5.48
CA GLY A 94 -3.07 42.44 -5.63
C GLY A 94 -2.31 41.81 -6.78
N GLN A 95 -1.30 41.00 -6.46
CA GLN A 95 -0.62 40.02 -7.30
C GLN A 95 0.60 39.50 -6.52
N LEU A 96 0.84 38.19 -6.58
CA LEU A 96 1.98 37.42 -6.04
C LEU A 96 1.69 36.42 -4.93
N TYR A 97 0.50 35.84 -4.79
CA TYR A 97 0.39 34.58 -4.02
C TYR A 97 -0.67 33.63 -4.59
N ASP A 98 -0.41 33.13 -5.80
CA ASP A 98 -0.87 31.80 -6.24
C ASP A 98 -0.13 30.76 -5.38
N ASN A 99 -0.58 30.58 -4.14
CA ASN A 99 0.05 29.66 -3.20
C ASN A 99 -0.35 28.24 -3.56
N GLY A 100 0.57 27.46 -4.12
CA GLY A 100 0.42 26.01 -4.19
C GLY A 100 0.28 25.38 -2.80
N PRO A 101 -0.13 24.09 -2.72
CA PRO A 101 -0.34 23.39 -1.46
C PRO A 101 0.91 23.50 -0.57
N GLN A 102 0.72 23.98 0.66
CA GLN A 102 1.80 24.02 1.64
C GLN A 102 2.16 22.60 2.08
N VAL A 103 3.35 22.16 1.68
CA VAL A 103 3.94 20.87 2.06
C VAL A 103 4.65 21.01 3.40
N ILE A 104 4.23 20.23 4.40
CA ILE A 104 4.78 20.33 5.75
C ILE A 104 5.21 18.96 6.24
N PHE A 105 6.48 18.81 6.58
CA PHE A 105 6.99 17.68 7.34
C PHE A 105 7.24 18.12 8.79
N PRO A 106 6.22 18.08 9.66
CA PRO A 106 6.26 18.77 10.95
C PRO A 106 7.38 18.27 11.88
N HIS A 107 7.78 17.01 11.75
CA HIS A 107 8.80 16.38 12.61
C HIS A 107 10.10 15.99 11.91
N LEU A 108 10.18 16.07 10.58
CA LEU A 108 11.35 15.59 9.82
C LEU A 108 12.65 16.29 10.26
N LEU A 109 12.63 17.60 10.44
CA LEU A 109 13.82 18.36 10.88
C LEU A 109 14.23 18.03 12.32
N VAL A 110 13.27 17.73 13.20
CA VAL A 110 13.55 17.29 14.56
C VAL A 110 14.23 15.93 14.55
N VAL A 111 13.68 14.97 13.79
CA VAL A 111 14.26 13.64 13.60
C VAL A 111 15.67 13.75 13.01
N LEU A 112 15.82 14.53 11.95
CA LEU A 112 17.11 14.72 11.26
C LEU A 112 18.14 15.37 12.19
N SER A 113 17.76 16.40 12.96
CA SER A 113 18.64 17.02 13.95
C SER A 113 19.09 16.03 15.02
N THR A 114 18.19 15.18 15.51
CA THR A 114 18.51 14.15 16.50
C THR A 114 19.47 13.11 15.93
N MET A 115 19.26 12.65 14.68
CA MET A 115 20.17 11.70 14.02
C MET A 115 21.53 12.31 13.65
N ILE A 116 21.59 13.61 13.38
CA ILE A 116 22.86 14.33 13.15
C ILE A 116 23.66 14.41 14.44
N ARG A 117 23.01 14.79 15.55
CA ARG A 117 23.63 14.89 16.88
C ARG A 117 24.00 13.54 17.50
N THR A 118 23.23 12.50 17.19
CA THR A 118 23.42 11.15 17.73
C THR A 118 23.52 10.12 16.60
N PRO A 119 24.67 10.02 15.89
CA PRO A 119 24.81 9.16 14.72
C PRO A 119 24.53 7.68 14.97
N LYS A 120 24.73 7.19 16.21
CA LYS A 120 24.42 5.80 16.59
C LYS A 120 22.96 5.42 16.34
N LEU A 121 22.02 6.37 16.43
CA LEU A 121 20.59 6.10 16.22
C LEU A 121 20.28 5.64 14.78
N ARG A 122 21.09 6.07 13.80
CA ARG A 122 20.95 5.69 12.39
C ARG A 122 21.12 4.18 12.17
N GLN A 123 21.83 3.51 13.07
CA GLN A 123 22.08 2.07 13.04
C GLN A 123 20.96 1.24 13.64
N TYR A 124 20.04 1.87 14.38
CA TYR A 124 18.90 1.20 14.98
C TYR A 124 17.70 1.16 14.05
N VAL A 125 17.59 2.09 13.10
CA VAL A 125 16.50 2.12 12.12
C VAL A 125 16.58 0.92 11.19
N LYS A 126 15.65 -0.02 11.35
CA LYS A 126 15.46 -1.19 10.48
C LYS A 126 14.24 -1.04 9.57
N HIS A 127 13.23 -0.30 9.99
CA HIS A 127 12.01 -0.08 9.22
C HIS A 127 11.78 1.42 9.05
N LEU A 128 11.62 1.87 7.80
CA LEU A 128 11.28 3.25 7.50
C LEU A 128 9.91 3.28 6.84
N ARG A 129 9.01 4.08 7.39
CA ARG A 129 7.68 4.36 6.84
C ARG A 129 7.59 5.83 6.45
N ILE A 130 7.23 6.13 5.22
CA ILE A 130 7.03 7.49 4.73
C ILE A 130 5.57 7.59 4.33
N ARG A 131 4.82 8.52 4.92
CA ARG A 131 3.39 8.68 4.66
C ARG A 131 3.09 10.09 4.21
N ARG A 132 2.45 10.24 3.08
CA ARG A 132 1.82 11.48 2.64
C ARG A 132 0.35 11.43 2.99
N THR A 133 -0.11 12.40 3.78
CA THR A 133 -1.48 12.45 4.29
C THR A 133 -2.04 13.86 4.17
N TYR A 134 -3.32 13.96 3.86
CA TYR A 134 -4.04 15.23 3.84
C TYR A 134 -4.58 15.51 5.22
N TRP A 135 -4.71 16.80 5.53
CA TRP A 135 -5.37 17.25 6.73
C TRP A 135 -6.44 18.27 6.39
N TRP A 136 -7.56 18.14 7.10
CA TRP A 136 -8.74 18.96 6.93
C TRP A 136 -8.80 19.99 8.07
N GLY A 137 -8.98 21.28 7.77
CA GLY A 137 -9.26 22.31 8.78
C GLY A 137 -8.10 23.25 9.13
N LYS A 138 -7.90 23.54 10.44
CA LYS A 138 -6.75 24.26 10.99
C LYS A 138 -5.66 23.27 11.38
N PRO A 139 -4.37 23.58 11.14
CA PRO A 139 -3.32 22.60 11.38
C PRO A 139 -3.30 22.33 12.89
N PRO A 140 -2.95 21.11 13.32
CA PRO A 140 -2.90 20.78 14.74
C PRO A 140 -1.93 21.68 15.53
N TYR A 141 -1.13 22.51 14.85
CA TYR A 141 -0.17 23.44 15.44
C TYR A 141 -0.16 24.79 14.70
N PRO A 142 0.13 25.91 15.39
CA PRO A 142 0.34 27.20 14.75
C PRO A 142 1.58 27.12 13.85
N LEU A 143 1.34 27.13 12.55
CA LEU A 143 2.40 27.21 11.55
C LEU A 143 2.79 28.67 11.40
N ASP A 144 3.99 29.01 11.86
CA ASP A 144 4.57 30.30 11.49
C ASP A 144 4.84 30.27 9.98
N LYS A 145 4.16 31.15 9.22
CA LYS A 145 4.21 31.21 7.75
C LYS A 145 5.62 31.47 7.23
N LYS A 146 6.54 31.94 8.08
CA LYS A 146 7.96 32.08 7.77
C LYS A 146 8.71 30.77 8.02
N SER A 147 8.56 29.87 7.05
CA SER A 147 9.55 28.88 6.60
C SER A 147 10.33 28.15 7.71
N LEU A 148 9.78 27.01 8.14
CA LEU A 148 10.50 26.05 8.98
C LEU A 148 11.54 25.22 8.20
N THR A 149 11.58 25.29 6.87
CA THR A 149 12.37 24.38 6.02
C THR A 149 13.45 25.05 5.16
N ASP A 150 13.47 26.37 4.97
CA ASP A 150 14.59 27.03 4.27
C ASP A 150 15.90 26.84 5.04
N LEU A 151 16.90 26.26 4.35
CA LEU A 151 18.24 26.03 4.89
C LEU A 151 18.90 27.32 5.41
N GLN A 152 18.65 28.49 4.80
CA GLN A 152 19.19 29.77 5.27
C GLN A 152 18.59 30.17 6.63
N ILE A 153 17.28 29.96 6.79
CA ILE A 153 16.58 30.21 8.05
C ILE A 153 17.03 29.20 9.13
N ILE A 154 17.23 27.94 8.76
CA ILE A 154 17.79 26.93 9.66
C ILE A 154 19.23 27.26 10.04
N ALA A 155 20.08 27.72 9.11
CA ALA A 155 21.44 28.13 9.42
C ALA A 155 21.49 29.30 10.41
N GLY A 156 20.57 30.26 10.27
CA GLY A 156 20.41 31.36 11.23
C GLY A 156 19.91 30.95 12.62
N ARG A 157 19.21 29.80 12.74
CA ARG A 157 18.63 29.31 14.01
C ARG A 157 19.39 28.15 14.65
N ASN A 158 20.07 27.31 13.87
CA ASN A 158 20.75 26.08 14.28
C ASN A 158 21.89 25.73 13.30
N VAL A 159 23.03 26.38 13.48
CA VAL A 159 24.25 26.20 12.66
C VAL A 159 24.73 24.75 12.64
N GLU A 160 24.61 24.03 13.74
CA GLU A 160 25.02 22.62 13.85
C GLU A 160 24.20 21.72 12.92
N LEU A 161 22.88 21.89 12.90
CA LEU A 161 21.99 21.17 11.99
C LEU A 161 22.32 21.49 10.54
N ALA A 162 22.47 22.78 10.19
CA ALA A 162 22.80 23.21 8.84
C ALA A 162 24.12 22.57 8.35
N ASN A 163 25.17 22.61 9.18
CA ASN A 163 26.46 21.98 8.86
C ASN A 163 26.37 20.46 8.73
N GLY A 164 25.56 19.81 9.57
CA GLY A 164 25.31 18.37 9.49
C GLY A 164 24.59 17.97 8.20
N VAL A 165 23.58 18.75 7.78
CA VAL A 165 22.87 18.57 6.51
C VAL A 165 23.82 18.76 5.34
N LEU A 166 24.60 19.86 5.30
CA LEU A 166 25.56 20.12 4.24
C LEU A 166 26.60 19.01 4.09
N ARG A 167 27.05 18.44 5.22
CA ARG A 167 27.97 17.29 5.20
C ARG A 167 27.32 16.06 4.60
N ALA A 168 26.12 15.70 5.07
CA ALA A 168 25.37 14.56 4.52
C ALA A 168 25.12 14.68 3.02
N VAL A 169 24.76 15.89 2.54
CA VAL A 169 24.59 16.17 1.11
C VAL A 169 25.89 15.93 0.33
N ARG A 170 27.02 16.42 0.82
CA ARG A 170 28.32 16.23 0.15
C ARG A 170 28.73 14.75 0.10
N ASP A 171 28.55 14.04 1.22
CA ASP A 171 28.84 12.61 1.33
C ASP A 171 27.95 11.78 0.39
N ALA A 172 26.68 12.17 0.22
CA ALA A 172 25.70 11.47 -0.60
C ALA A 172 25.84 11.78 -2.10
N ALA A 173 26.11 13.04 -2.47
CA ALA A 173 26.20 13.46 -3.86
C ALA A 173 27.45 12.91 -4.58
N GLY A 174 28.53 12.65 -3.84
CA GLY A 174 29.78 12.11 -4.38
C GLY A 174 30.55 13.04 -5.33
N ASP A 175 30.01 14.21 -5.68
CA ASP A 175 30.69 15.29 -6.38
C ASP A 175 30.14 16.69 -6.02
N SER A 176 30.87 17.72 -6.43
CA SER A 176 30.55 19.11 -6.12
C SER A 176 29.30 19.65 -6.85
N SER A 177 29.04 19.19 -8.08
CA SER A 177 27.89 19.65 -8.89
C SER A 177 26.55 19.14 -8.35
N GLY A 178 26.46 17.85 -8.02
CA GLY A 178 25.29 17.24 -7.41
C GLY A 178 25.02 17.84 -6.03
N ALA A 179 26.06 18.07 -5.24
CA ALA A 179 25.94 18.72 -3.93
C ALA A 179 25.38 20.15 -4.06
N GLN A 180 25.86 20.94 -5.01
CA GLN A 180 25.34 22.31 -5.26
C GLN A 180 23.86 22.30 -5.65
N ARG A 181 23.44 21.34 -6.49
CA ARG A 181 22.03 21.19 -6.88
C ARG A 181 21.14 20.88 -5.67
N TRP A 182 21.54 19.95 -4.82
CA TRP A 182 20.81 19.61 -3.59
C TRP A 182 20.74 20.80 -2.63
N ILE A 183 21.86 21.50 -2.43
CA ILE A 183 21.91 22.68 -1.56
C ILE A 183 20.95 23.76 -2.04
N ARG A 184 20.93 24.03 -3.35
CA ARG A 184 19.98 24.98 -3.96
C ARG A 184 18.54 24.56 -3.69
N ASP A 185 18.20 23.30 -3.88
CA ASP A 185 16.85 22.79 -3.68
C ASP A 185 16.45 22.79 -2.18
N LEU A 186 17.40 22.61 -1.24
CA LEU A 186 17.19 22.78 0.21
C LEU A 186 16.95 24.24 0.64
N SER A 187 17.43 25.22 -0.14
CA SER A 187 17.17 26.65 0.08
C SER A 187 15.82 27.11 -0.47
N ILE A 188 15.07 26.25 -1.15
CA ILE A 188 13.71 26.56 -1.60
C ILE A 188 12.75 26.36 -0.41
N PRO A 189 11.82 27.30 -0.13
CA PRO A 189 10.77 27.09 0.86
C PRO A 189 9.98 25.80 0.58
N ASN A 190 9.61 25.06 1.62
CA ASN A 190 8.87 23.79 1.52
C ASN A 190 9.65 22.64 0.83
N SER A 191 10.98 22.65 0.92
CA SER A 191 11.89 21.60 0.40
C SER A 191 11.89 20.29 1.20
N GLY A 192 10.75 19.90 1.77
CA GLY A 192 10.62 18.71 2.62
C GLY A 192 11.15 17.43 1.97
N ASN A 193 10.96 17.28 0.66
CA ASN A 193 11.49 16.16 -0.12
C ASN A 193 13.03 16.13 -0.17
N ALA A 194 13.68 17.29 -0.21
CA ALA A 194 15.14 17.39 -0.15
C ALA A 194 15.65 16.97 1.23
N TYR A 195 15.00 17.38 2.32
CA TYR A 195 15.34 16.91 3.67
C TYR A 195 15.07 15.42 3.88
N LEU A 196 14.03 14.88 3.24
CA LEU A 196 13.74 13.45 3.26
C LEU A 196 14.85 12.66 2.53
N ALA A 197 15.31 13.15 1.39
CA ALA A 197 16.46 12.59 0.68
C ALA A 197 17.74 12.64 1.53
N VAL A 198 17.98 13.73 2.26
CA VAL A 198 19.09 13.84 3.22
C VAL A 198 18.95 12.81 4.34
N MET A 199 17.76 12.66 4.93
CA MET A 199 17.52 11.65 5.98
C MET A 199 17.83 10.24 5.47
N LEU A 200 17.30 9.86 4.30
CA LEU A 200 17.58 8.57 3.67
C LEU A 200 19.09 8.37 3.42
N SER A 201 19.80 9.42 3.03
CA SER A 201 21.24 9.34 2.79
C SER A 201 22.08 9.08 4.05
N ILE A 202 21.58 9.46 5.23
CA ILE A 202 22.30 9.24 6.50
C ILE A 202 21.89 7.95 7.20
N LEU A 203 20.82 7.28 6.77
CA LEU A 203 20.44 5.99 7.35
C LEU A 203 21.52 4.95 7.11
N SER A 204 21.69 4.06 8.09
CA SER A 204 22.65 2.97 7.96
C SER A 204 22.16 1.93 6.94
N GLY A 205 23.08 1.10 6.48
CA GLY A 205 22.73 -0.02 5.61
C GLY A 205 21.96 -1.17 6.23
N LYS A 206 21.57 -1.04 7.51
CA LYS A 206 20.76 -2.03 8.24
C LYS A 206 19.25 -1.86 8.02
N LEU A 207 18.84 -0.97 7.12
CA LEU A 207 17.43 -0.80 6.76
C LEU A 207 16.94 -2.10 6.09
N LEU A 208 15.99 -2.79 6.73
CA LEU A 208 15.39 -4.04 6.27
C LEU A 208 14.11 -3.80 5.47
N SER A 209 13.34 -2.76 5.81
CA SER A 209 12.07 -2.47 5.14
C SER A 209 11.84 -0.99 4.88
N LEU A 210 11.28 -0.69 3.72
CA LEU A 210 10.83 0.63 3.31
C LEU A 210 9.35 0.57 2.90
N ASP A 211 8.51 1.38 3.55
CA ASP A 211 7.07 1.49 3.28
C ASP A 211 6.76 2.94 2.88
N VAL A 212 6.33 3.15 1.64
CA VAL A 212 6.01 4.47 1.08
C VAL A 212 4.52 4.52 0.81
N LEU A 213 3.79 5.31 1.59
CA LEU A 213 2.38 5.62 1.36
C LEU A 213 2.24 6.99 0.72
N GLU A 214 1.73 7.00 -0.51
CA GLU A 214 1.34 8.16 -1.30
C GLU A 214 -0.17 8.32 -1.21
N GLY A 215 -0.67 9.04 -0.21
CA GLY A 215 -2.08 9.41 -0.13
C GLY A 215 -2.33 10.74 -0.82
N GLY A 216 -3.36 10.84 -1.67
CA GLY A 216 -3.89 12.12 -2.14
C GLY A 216 -4.89 12.15 -3.29
N ALA A 217 -5.90 13.02 -3.15
CA ALA A 217 -6.66 13.56 -4.26
C ALA A 217 -5.75 14.52 -5.05
N LEU A 218 -4.99 14.01 -6.02
CA LEU A 218 -4.65 14.83 -7.17
C LEU A 218 -5.96 15.08 -7.90
N GLU A 219 -6.47 16.28 -7.76
CA GLU A 219 -7.48 16.77 -8.67
C GLU A 219 -6.96 16.63 -10.10
N ALA A 220 -7.80 16.09 -10.98
CA ALA A 220 -7.52 15.89 -12.41
C ALA A 220 -7.03 17.16 -13.14
N ASN A 221 -7.23 18.34 -12.53
CA ASN A 221 -6.98 19.64 -13.14
C ASN A 221 -5.55 20.17 -13.00
N ARG A 222 -4.65 19.53 -12.23
CA ARG A 222 -3.21 19.90 -12.18
C ARG A 222 -2.26 18.69 -12.29
N PRO A 223 -2.17 18.04 -13.46
CA PRO A 223 -1.26 16.91 -13.70
C PRO A 223 0.22 17.25 -13.51
N GLN A 224 0.59 18.54 -13.60
CA GLN A 224 1.99 18.99 -13.53
C GLN A 224 2.55 19.01 -12.09
N ASP A 225 1.67 19.08 -11.09
CA ASP A 225 2.02 19.04 -9.65
C ASP A 225 1.98 17.62 -9.08
N ALA A 226 1.60 16.62 -9.88
CA ALA A 226 1.49 15.19 -9.54
C ALA A 226 2.83 14.47 -9.37
N ARG A 227 3.81 15.12 -8.75
CA ARG A 227 5.09 14.47 -8.46
C ARG A 227 4.96 13.66 -7.18
N THR A 228 5.01 12.34 -7.33
CA THR A 228 5.11 11.40 -6.22
C THR A 228 6.38 11.71 -5.40
N LEU A 229 6.37 11.43 -4.10
CA LEU A 229 7.58 11.46 -3.27
C LEU A 229 8.70 10.65 -3.92
N MET A 230 8.33 9.52 -4.53
CA MET A 230 9.26 8.68 -5.27
C MET A 230 9.91 9.42 -6.46
N PHE A 231 9.15 10.17 -7.26
CA PHE A 231 9.69 10.99 -8.36
C PHE A 231 10.60 12.11 -7.85
N GLU A 232 10.18 12.82 -6.80
CA GLU A 232 11.00 13.87 -6.21
C GLU A 232 12.29 13.30 -5.62
N TRP A 233 12.24 12.13 -4.98
CA TRP A 233 13.46 11.43 -4.56
C TRP A 233 14.34 11.05 -5.76
N LEU A 234 13.78 10.45 -6.81
CA LEU A 234 14.51 10.14 -8.04
C LEU A 234 15.15 11.39 -8.67
N ARG A 235 14.58 12.59 -8.49
CA ARG A 235 15.12 13.87 -9.00
C ARG A 235 16.36 14.34 -8.23
N TYR A 236 16.46 14.03 -6.94
CA TYR A 236 17.68 14.25 -6.16
C TYR A 236 18.76 13.22 -6.51
N GLN A 237 18.48 12.25 -7.38
CA GLN A 237 19.53 11.43 -7.96
C GLN A 237 20.15 12.20 -9.13
N ASP A 238 21.48 12.26 -9.15
CA ASP A 238 22.20 12.89 -10.26
C ASP A 238 21.89 12.12 -11.57
N PRO A 239 21.44 12.79 -12.65
CA PRO A 239 21.08 12.12 -13.90
C PRO A 239 22.19 11.30 -14.59
N GLY A 240 23.42 11.27 -14.05
CA GLY A 240 24.50 10.39 -14.51
C GLY A 240 25.04 9.40 -13.45
N LYS A 241 24.66 9.51 -12.18
CA LYS A 241 25.19 8.64 -11.10
C LYS A 241 24.05 7.93 -10.40
N ARG A 242 24.15 6.60 -10.31
CA ARG A 242 23.22 5.79 -9.51
C ARG A 242 23.37 6.27 -8.07
N PHE A 243 22.29 6.72 -7.43
CA PHE A 243 22.27 6.78 -5.96
C PHE A 243 22.77 5.44 -5.47
N ASP A 244 23.78 5.45 -4.61
CA ASP A 244 24.39 4.23 -4.14
C ASP A 244 23.45 3.52 -3.19
N THR A 245 22.50 2.79 -3.77
CA THR A 245 21.61 1.87 -3.07
C THR A 245 22.34 0.63 -2.60
N SER A 246 23.63 0.43 -2.93
CA SER A 246 24.43 -0.63 -2.31
C SER A 246 24.53 -0.41 -0.80
N ARG A 247 24.35 0.83 -0.31
CA ARG A 247 24.21 1.07 1.12
C ARG A 247 22.99 0.40 1.70
N PHE A 248 21.91 0.22 0.96
CA PHE A 248 20.71 -0.48 1.39
C PHE A 248 20.80 -1.98 1.07
N SER A 249 21.98 -2.57 1.23
CA SER A 249 22.22 -3.98 0.95
C SER A 249 21.39 -4.93 1.84
N SER A 250 20.96 -4.48 3.02
CA SER A 250 20.07 -5.27 3.87
C SER A 250 18.58 -5.05 3.59
N LEU A 251 18.20 -4.23 2.60
CA LEU A 251 16.78 -3.97 2.32
C LEU A 251 16.16 -5.19 1.64
N GLU A 252 15.31 -5.88 2.39
CA GLU A 252 14.64 -7.11 1.97
C GLU A 252 13.20 -6.85 1.50
N ARG A 253 12.52 -5.86 2.10
CA ARG A 253 11.09 -5.60 1.86
C ARG A 253 10.82 -4.16 1.39
N LEU A 254 10.08 -4.04 0.30
CA LEU A 254 9.59 -2.77 -0.22
C LEU A 254 8.07 -2.80 -0.31
N VAL A 255 7.42 -1.83 0.33
CA VAL A 255 5.97 -1.62 0.27
C VAL A 255 5.71 -0.26 -0.32
N ILE A 256 4.90 -0.20 -1.38
CA ILE A 256 4.47 1.03 -2.01
C ILE A 256 2.95 1.02 -1.95
N ARG A 257 2.36 2.02 -1.31
CA ARG A 257 0.92 2.18 -1.19
C ARG A 257 0.48 3.47 -1.82
N TYR A 258 -0.56 3.40 -2.63
CA TYR A 258 -1.27 4.54 -3.16
C TYR A 258 -2.62 4.61 -2.44
N HIS A 259 -3.04 5.78 -2.00
CA HIS A 259 -4.39 6.00 -1.49
C HIS A 259 -4.96 7.21 -2.22
N SER A 260 -5.79 6.99 -3.24
CA SER A 260 -6.58 8.06 -3.85
C SER A 260 -8.04 7.78 -3.58
N GLU A 261 -8.82 8.72 -3.04
CA GLU A 261 -10.29 8.58 -3.04
C GLU A 261 -10.86 8.73 -4.47
N HIS A 262 -10.04 9.21 -5.42
CA HIS A 262 -10.35 9.41 -6.83
C HIS A 262 -9.41 8.60 -7.72
N TRP A 263 -9.38 7.28 -7.51
CA TRP A 263 -8.56 6.33 -8.28
C TRP A 263 -8.73 6.46 -9.80
N GLN A 264 -9.89 6.94 -10.25
CA GLN A 264 -10.38 6.87 -11.62
C GLN A 264 -9.77 7.90 -12.59
N SER A 265 -9.14 8.98 -12.11
CA SER A 265 -8.63 10.06 -12.99
C SER A 265 -7.11 10.24 -12.94
N GLN A 266 -6.43 9.55 -12.03
CA GLN A 266 -5.01 9.73 -11.84
C GLN A 266 -4.24 8.70 -12.67
N ILE A 267 -3.86 9.11 -13.88
CA ILE A 267 -2.75 8.52 -14.64
C ILE A 267 -1.47 8.81 -13.84
N MET A 268 -1.28 8.06 -12.76
CA MET A 268 0.03 7.82 -12.20
C MET A 268 0.88 7.31 -13.36
N LYS A 269 1.94 8.03 -13.75
CA LYS A 269 2.90 7.48 -14.71
C LYS A 269 3.48 6.21 -14.07
N PRO A 270 3.19 4.99 -14.56
CA PRO A 270 3.61 3.74 -13.92
C PRO A 270 5.14 3.68 -13.77
N GLN A 271 5.87 4.52 -14.50
CA GLN A 271 7.33 4.55 -14.54
C GLN A 271 8.05 4.86 -13.23
N ALA A 272 7.51 5.71 -12.36
CA ALA A 272 8.19 6.09 -11.11
C ALA A 272 8.46 4.91 -10.18
N PRO A 273 7.41 4.15 -9.77
CA PRO A 273 7.60 3.08 -8.81
C PRO A 273 8.57 2.02 -9.32
N PHE A 274 8.46 1.58 -10.57
CA PHE A 274 9.38 0.56 -11.09
C PHE A 274 10.81 1.07 -11.23
N LYS A 275 11.01 2.31 -11.71
CA LYS A 275 12.36 2.90 -11.73
C LYS A 275 12.96 3.01 -10.33
N PHE A 276 12.12 3.28 -9.32
CA PHE A 276 12.52 3.30 -7.93
C PHE A 276 12.87 1.90 -7.41
N ILE A 277 11.99 0.91 -7.60
CA ILE A 277 12.16 -0.49 -7.20
C ILE A 277 13.46 -1.07 -7.79
N SER A 278 13.75 -0.80 -9.06
CA SER A 278 14.95 -1.30 -9.77
C SER A 278 16.29 -0.98 -9.09
N ARG A 279 16.30 -0.01 -8.17
CA ARG A 279 17.51 0.39 -7.46
C ARG A 279 17.85 -0.55 -6.31
N PHE A 280 16.91 -1.32 -5.79
CA PHE A 280 17.09 -2.16 -4.61
C PHE A 280 17.34 -3.61 -5.01
N SER A 281 18.61 -3.91 -5.35
CA SER A 281 19.02 -5.22 -5.89
C SER A 281 18.81 -6.40 -4.94
N ASN A 282 18.60 -6.14 -3.65
CA ASN A 282 18.47 -7.16 -2.61
C ASN A 282 17.04 -7.28 -2.07
N ALA A 283 16.09 -6.53 -2.64
CA ALA A 283 14.69 -6.67 -2.27
C ALA A 283 14.16 -8.04 -2.75
N HIS A 284 13.56 -8.77 -1.83
CA HIS A 284 12.96 -10.08 -2.06
C HIS A 284 11.43 -10.06 -1.92
N ASP A 285 10.90 -9.09 -1.18
CA ASP A 285 9.46 -8.89 -0.97
C ASP A 285 9.04 -7.51 -1.50
N LEU A 286 8.10 -7.52 -2.43
CA LEU A 286 7.52 -6.32 -3.03
C LEU A 286 6.00 -6.34 -2.87
N THR A 287 5.47 -5.33 -2.19
CA THR A 287 4.02 -5.06 -2.12
C THR A 287 3.72 -3.76 -2.84
N ILE A 288 2.78 -3.79 -3.77
CA ILE A 288 2.19 -2.61 -4.41
C ILE A 288 0.70 -2.62 -4.07
N HIS A 289 0.28 -1.60 -3.33
CA HIS A 289 -1.11 -1.38 -2.96
C HIS A 289 -1.64 -0.19 -3.75
N GLY A 290 -2.68 -0.42 -4.53
CA GLY A 290 -3.21 0.56 -5.47
C GLY A 290 -2.27 0.84 -6.65
N GLY A 291 -2.78 1.57 -7.63
CA GLY A 291 -2.00 2.06 -8.76
C GLY A 291 -2.50 1.54 -10.10
N ASN A 292 -2.36 2.38 -11.13
CA ASN A 292 -2.67 2.01 -12.50
C ASN A 292 -1.42 1.48 -13.18
N LEU A 293 -1.42 0.19 -13.53
CA LEU A 293 -0.34 -0.52 -14.23
C LEU A 293 -0.56 -0.59 -15.75
N GLN A 294 -1.74 -0.16 -16.23
CA GLN A 294 -2.12 -0.10 -17.64
C GLN A 294 -1.22 0.83 -18.47
N HIS A 295 -1.19 0.56 -19.77
CA HIS A 295 -0.64 1.42 -20.82
C HIS A 295 0.73 2.01 -20.49
N PRO A 296 1.74 1.18 -20.19
CA PRO A 296 3.10 1.68 -20.07
C PRO A 296 3.46 2.46 -21.34
N PRO A 297 4.01 3.70 -21.22
CA PRO A 297 4.37 4.50 -22.39
C PRO A 297 5.25 3.70 -23.35
N ARG A 298 5.04 3.79 -24.66
CA ARG A 298 5.80 3.00 -25.66
C ARG A 298 7.31 3.01 -25.35
N GLY A 299 7.91 1.82 -25.29
CA GLY A 299 9.33 1.63 -24.96
C GLY A 299 9.66 1.65 -23.46
N PHE A 300 8.67 1.85 -22.59
CA PHE A 300 8.83 1.67 -21.16
C PHE A 300 9.05 0.19 -20.84
N ARG A 301 10.01 -0.06 -19.95
CA ARG A 301 10.29 -1.39 -19.41
C ARG A 301 10.06 -1.34 -17.92
N PHE A 302 9.26 -2.28 -17.40
CA PHE A 302 9.17 -2.55 -15.98
C PHE A 302 10.54 -3.02 -15.50
N ASN A 303 11.35 -2.09 -15.01
CA ASN A 303 12.64 -2.41 -14.41
C ASN A 303 12.37 -2.91 -13.00
N LEU A 304 12.19 -4.21 -12.85
CA LEU A 304 12.04 -4.86 -11.55
C LEU A 304 13.37 -5.44 -11.07
N CYS A 305 13.45 -5.68 -9.77
CA CYS A 305 14.58 -6.41 -9.22
C CYS A 305 14.37 -7.92 -9.47
N PRO A 306 15.27 -8.61 -10.20
CA PRO A 306 15.09 -10.03 -10.52
C PRO A 306 15.19 -10.95 -9.29
N SER A 307 15.62 -10.43 -8.13
CA SER A 307 15.70 -11.18 -6.87
C SER A 307 14.39 -11.25 -6.10
N ILE A 308 13.32 -10.61 -6.59
CA ILE A 308 12.01 -10.63 -5.94
C ILE A 308 11.49 -12.07 -5.95
N ARG A 309 11.12 -12.54 -4.76
CA ARG A 309 10.56 -13.87 -4.50
C ARG A 309 9.10 -13.81 -4.06
N ARG A 310 8.67 -12.69 -3.48
CA ARG A 310 7.29 -12.43 -3.10
C ARG A 310 6.82 -11.14 -3.77
N LEU A 311 5.72 -11.24 -4.53
CA LEU A 311 5.04 -10.11 -5.13
C LEU A 311 3.59 -10.07 -4.65
N GLU A 312 3.17 -8.92 -4.15
CA GLU A 312 1.80 -8.66 -3.73
C GLU A 312 1.28 -7.42 -4.47
N LEU A 313 0.21 -7.61 -5.26
CA LEU A 313 -0.48 -6.59 -6.04
C LEU A 313 -1.91 -6.48 -5.50
N ASP A 314 -2.12 -5.52 -4.61
CA ASP A 314 -3.42 -5.31 -3.96
C ASP A 314 -4.10 -4.07 -4.55
N SER A 315 -5.36 -4.17 -4.97
CA SER A 315 -6.16 -3.08 -5.56
C SER A 315 -5.48 -2.42 -6.78
N CYS A 316 -4.64 -3.15 -7.51
CA CYS A 316 -3.97 -2.65 -8.73
C CYS A 316 -4.91 -2.75 -9.96
N VAL A 317 -4.74 -1.83 -10.90
CA VAL A 317 -5.50 -1.80 -12.17
C VAL A 317 -4.62 -2.30 -13.31
N PHE A 318 -5.09 -3.30 -14.05
CA PHE A 318 -4.39 -3.96 -15.16
C PHE A 318 -5.06 -3.70 -16.50
N GLU A 319 -4.37 -3.96 -17.61
CA GLU A 319 -5.01 -4.01 -18.93
C GLU A 319 -6.00 -5.19 -18.99
N HIS A 320 -7.03 -5.06 -19.81
CA HIS A 320 -8.05 -6.09 -20.00
C HIS A 320 -7.50 -7.48 -20.41
N ASP A 321 -6.36 -7.50 -21.09
CA ASP A 321 -5.68 -8.71 -21.54
C ASP A 321 -4.51 -9.12 -20.62
N PHE A 322 -4.33 -8.42 -19.50
CA PHE A 322 -3.25 -8.63 -18.53
C PHE A 322 -1.83 -8.58 -19.11
N THR A 323 -1.62 -7.94 -20.27
CA THR A 323 -0.28 -7.82 -20.89
C THR A 323 0.72 -7.17 -19.94
N ASP A 324 0.28 -6.20 -19.14
CA ASP A 324 1.11 -5.54 -18.14
C ASP A 324 1.54 -6.47 -17.00
N LEU A 325 0.65 -7.36 -16.54
CA LEU A 325 0.98 -8.41 -15.58
C LEU A 325 1.94 -9.44 -16.18
N GLU A 326 1.72 -9.87 -17.43
CA GLU A 326 2.65 -10.76 -18.16
C GLU A 326 4.06 -10.17 -18.18
N VAL A 327 4.22 -8.91 -18.57
CA VAL A 327 5.55 -8.27 -18.62
C VAL A 327 6.15 -8.14 -17.22
N ILE A 328 5.35 -7.91 -16.17
CA ILE A 328 5.84 -7.92 -14.79
C ILE A 328 6.37 -9.31 -14.40
N LEU A 329 5.59 -10.36 -14.65
CA LEU A 329 5.95 -11.72 -14.30
C LEU A 329 7.20 -12.19 -15.08
N ASP A 330 7.30 -11.90 -16.38
CA ASP A 330 8.46 -12.21 -17.22
C ASP A 330 9.78 -11.63 -16.65
N ARG A 331 9.71 -10.55 -15.86
CA ARG A 331 10.89 -9.93 -15.23
C ARG A 331 11.25 -10.51 -13.87
N LEU A 332 10.44 -11.41 -13.31
CA LEU A 332 10.63 -11.98 -11.98
C LEU A 332 10.86 -13.51 -12.03
N PRO A 333 12.03 -13.97 -12.51
CA PRO A 333 12.31 -15.39 -12.70
C PRO A 333 12.46 -16.17 -11.38
N THR A 334 12.60 -15.48 -10.24
CA THR A 334 12.70 -16.13 -8.92
C THR A 334 11.42 -16.06 -8.11
N LEU A 335 10.29 -15.69 -8.72
CA LEU A 335 9.04 -15.49 -8.01
C LEU A 335 8.50 -16.82 -7.47
N VAL A 336 8.30 -16.89 -6.15
CA VAL A 336 7.81 -18.06 -5.42
C VAL A 336 6.41 -17.82 -4.88
N THR A 337 6.12 -16.60 -4.42
CA THR A 337 4.83 -16.20 -3.87
C THR A 337 4.25 -15.06 -4.69
N LEU A 338 3.03 -15.24 -5.19
CA LEU A 338 2.26 -14.22 -5.88
C LEU A 338 0.92 -14.03 -5.19
N CYS A 339 0.61 -12.79 -4.84
CA CYS A 339 -0.69 -12.40 -4.30
C CYS A 339 -1.27 -11.29 -5.18
N ILE A 340 -2.46 -11.51 -5.72
CA ILE A 340 -3.21 -10.53 -6.50
C ILE A 340 -4.56 -10.38 -5.82
N VAL A 341 -4.89 -9.17 -5.40
CA VAL A 341 -6.19 -8.85 -4.81
C VAL A 341 -6.84 -7.78 -5.67
N PHE A 342 -7.88 -8.15 -6.42
CA PHE A 342 -8.59 -7.22 -7.27
C PHE A 342 -9.57 -6.38 -6.45
N ASP A 343 -9.63 -5.07 -6.70
CA ASP A 343 -10.62 -4.20 -6.08
C ASP A 343 -11.67 -3.83 -7.11
N ARG A 344 -12.90 -4.25 -6.87
CA ARG A 344 -13.98 -4.05 -7.81
C ARG A 344 -14.27 -2.58 -8.11
N ARG A 345 -13.99 -1.65 -7.18
CA ARG A 345 -14.16 -0.20 -7.44
C ARG A 345 -13.32 0.28 -8.61
N THR A 346 -12.24 -0.43 -8.94
CA THR A 346 -11.35 -0.06 -10.05
C THR A 346 -11.88 -0.43 -11.42
N TYR A 347 -12.90 -1.29 -11.52
CA TYR A 347 -13.41 -1.83 -12.79
C TYR A 347 -14.82 -1.34 -13.17
N VAL A 348 -15.51 -0.54 -12.34
CA VAL A 348 -16.96 -0.29 -12.48
C VAL A 348 -17.36 1.00 -13.24
N ASP A 349 -16.54 2.05 -13.34
CA ASP A 349 -17.04 3.40 -13.72
C ASP A 349 -16.49 3.98 -15.03
N HIS A 350 -17.04 3.56 -16.17
CA HIS A 350 -16.96 4.31 -17.43
C HIS A 350 -18.30 4.34 -18.17
N GLU A 351 -19.32 5.02 -17.61
CA GLU A 351 -20.56 5.30 -18.37
C GLU A 351 -20.56 6.69 -19.03
N ASP A 352 -19.82 7.69 -18.53
CA ASP A 352 -20.03 9.09 -18.95
C ASP A 352 -18.94 9.71 -19.85
N VAL A 353 -17.87 8.98 -20.22
CA VAL A 353 -16.79 9.54 -21.06
C VAL A 353 -16.43 8.57 -22.20
N SER A 354 -17.19 8.63 -23.31
CA SER A 354 -16.99 7.84 -24.54
C SER A 354 -17.30 6.33 -24.46
N PRO A 355 -17.61 5.66 -25.58
CA PRO A 355 -17.99 4.25 -25.63
C PRO A 355 -16.74 3.38 -25.51
N ILE A 356 -16.23 3.25 -24.30
CA ILE A 356 -15.11 2.38 -23.91
C ILE A 356 -15.67 1.44 -22.82
N PRO A 357 -15.33 0.14 -22.88
CA PRO A 357 -16.29 -0.94 -22.75
C PRO A 357 -16.82 -1.10 -21.32
N ARG A 358 -17.94 -1.82 -21.25
CA ARG A 358 -18.55 -2.38 -20.03
C ARG A 358 -17.45 -2.79 -19.03
N PRO A 359 -17.71 -2.69 -17.71
CA PRO A 359 -16.83 -3.23 -16.68
C PRO A 359 -16.24 -4.55 -17.17
N THR A 360 -14.96 -4.53 -17.52
CA THR A 360 -14.32 -5.67 -18.18
C THR A 360 -14.42 -6.82 -17.20
N ALA A 361 -15.20 -7.84 -17.57
CA ALA A 361 -15.23 -9.09 -16.84
C ALA A 361 -13.77 -9.54 -16.67
N LEU A 362 -13.40 -9.95 -15.47
CA LEU A 362 -12.12 -10.63 -15.28
C LEU A 362 -12.18 -11.87 -16.17
N LEU A 363 -11.36 -11.89 -17.23
CA LEU A 363 -11.25 -13.03 -18.15
C LEU A 363 -10.34 -14.07 -17.48
N PRO A 364 -10.89 -15.13 -16.88
CA PRO A 364 -10.10 -16.00 -16.03
C PRO A 364 -9.08 -16.80 -16.84
N ASP A 365 -9.39 -17.14 -18.09
CA ASP A 365 -8.47 -17.73 -19.06
C ASP A 365 -7.19 -16.92 -19.23
N LEU A 366 -7.34 -15.65 -19.57
CA LEU A 366 -6.19 -14.77 -19.81
C LEU A 366 -5.37 -14.61 -18.53
N LEU A 367 -6.03 -14.50 -17.38
CA LEU A 367 -5.31 -14.45 -16.10
C LEU A 367 -4.51 -15.75 -15.88
N MET A 368 -5.09 -16.91 -16.16
CA MET A 368 -4.45 -18.20 -15.99
C MET A 368 -3.26 -18.40 -16.94
N ASP A 369 -3.39 -18.00 -18.20
CA ASP A 369 -2.31 -17.99 -19.18
C ASP A 369 -1.14 -17.11 -18.73
N VAL A 370 -1.44 -15.91 -18.23
CA VAL A 370 -0.44 -14.98 -17.72
C VAL A 370 0.23 -15.54 -16.46
N LEU A 371 -0.51 -16.18 -15.57
CA LEU A 371 0.06 -16.82 -14.38
C LEU A 371 0.95 -18.02 -14.74
N ALA A 372 0.65 -18.74 -15.83
CA ALA A 372 1.42 -19.89 -16.29
C ALA A 372 2.86 -19.54 -16.68
N ILE A 373 3.15 -18.26 -16.99
CA ILE A 373 4.52 -17.73 -17.20
C ILE A 373 5.45 -18.05 -16.02
N ARG A 374 4.89 -18.18 -14.81
CA ARG A 374 5.60 -18.55 -13.57
C ARG A 374 5.06 -19.81 -12.93
N GLY A 375 4.29 -20.62 -13.66
CA GLY A 375 3.79 -21.91 -13.16
C GLY A 375 4.92 -22.87 -12.74
N ASP A 376 6.11 -22.69 -13.30
CA ASP A 376 7.31 -23.47 -12.99
C ASP A 376 8.06 -23.01 -11.74
N THR A 377 7.75 -21.85 -11.14
CA THR A 377 8.43 -21.36 -9.93
C THR A 377 7.49 -21.08 -8.76
N LEU A 378 6.23 -20.75 -9.04
CA LEU A 378 5.24 -20.41 -8.04
C LEU A 378 4.93 -21.60 -7.12
N GLN A 379 5.05 -21.34 -5.82
CA GLN A 379 4.68 -22.28 -4.75
C GLN A 379 3.47 -21.80 -3.97
N ASN A 380 3.25 -20.48 -3.89
CA ASN A 380 2.14 -19.87 -3.18
C ASN A 380 1.42 -18.89 -4.10
N LEU A 381 0.12 -19.10 -4.29
CA LEU A 381 -0.73 -18.24 -5.12
C LEU A 381 -1.93 -17.75 -4.31
N THR A 382 -2.17 -16.45 -4.34
CA THR A 382 -3.40 -15.84 -3.82
C THR A 382 -4.08 -15.05 -4.93
N ILE A 383 -5.35 -15.34 -5.15
CA ILE A 383 -6.22 -14.56 -6.02
C ILE A 383 -7.45 -14.18 -5.20
N GLY A 384 -7.46 -12.93 -4.71
CA GLY A 384 -8.51 -12.40 -3.86
C GLY A 384 -9.35 -11.34 -4.55
N LEU A 385 -10.56 -11.12 -4.03
CA LEU A 385 -11.43 -10.02 -4.42
C LEU A 385 -11.70 -9.10 -3.24
N LYS A 386 -11.74 -7.79 -3.47
CA LYS A 386 -12.30 -6.80 -2.57
C LYS A 386 -13.64 -6.33 -3.11
N LYS A 387 -14.66 -6.52 -2.29
CA LYS A 387 -16.03 -6.20 -2.64
C LYS A 387 -16.49 -4.93 -1.93
N PRO A 388 -16.79 -3.86 -2.67
CA PRO A 388 -17.51 -2.74 -2.12
C PRO A 388 -18.95 -3.14 -1.81
N GLU A 389 -19.45 -2.69 -0.67
CA GLU A 389 -20.85 -2.89 -0.28
C GLU A 389 -21.81 -2.39 -1.37
N GLY A 390 -22.81 -3.20 -1.72
CA GLY A 390 -23.95 -2.79 -2.55
C GLY A 390 -23.76 -2.83 -4.07
N LEU A 391 -22.62 -3.29 -4.58
CA LEU A 391 -22.45 -3.49 -6.03
C LEU A 391 -22.79 -4.96 -6.42
N PRO A 392 -23.63 -5.23 -7.43
CA PRO A 392 -24.03 -6.58 -7.85
C PRO A 392 -23.03 -7.21 -8.83
N TRP A 393 -22.53 -8.43 -8.59
CA TRP A 393 -21.44 -9.04 -9.37
C TRP A 393 -21.61 -9.01 -10.91
N PHE A 394 -20.50 -8.96 -11.66
CA PHE A 394 -20.51 -9.06 -13.13
C PHE A 394 -20.53 -10.53 -13.56
N PRO A 395 -21.44 -10.96 -14.44
CA PRO A 395 -21.37 -12.32 -14.97
C PRO A 395 -20.02 -12.52 -15.66
N VAL A 396 -19.35 -13.62 -15.34
CA VAL A 396 -18.21 -14.07 -16.12
C VAL A 396 -18.79 -14.96 -17.20
N ASP A 397 -18.81 -14.45 -18.43
CA ASP A 397 -19.43 -15.13 -19.57
C ASP A 397 -18.52 -16.20 -20.20
N GLU A 398 -17.26 -16.31 -19.75
CA GLU A 398 -16.22 -17.18 -20.33
C GLU A 398 -15.48 -17.98 -19.24
N TYR A 399 -15.35 -19.29 -19.45
CA TYR A 399 -14.70 -20.24 -18.54
C TYR A 399 -13.26 -20.47 -18.91
N ALA A 400 -12.41 -20.80 -17.94
CA ALA A 400 -11.03 -21.06 -18.23
C ALA A 400 -10.82 -22.45 -18.88
N GLU A 401 -10.26 -22.51 -20.08
CA GLU A 401 -9.72 -23.75 -20.68
C GLU A 401 -8.44 -24.21 -19.95
N GLN A 402 -7.67 -23.27 -19.39
CA GLN A 402 -6.39 -23.54 -18.74
C GLN A 402 -6.55 -23.95 -17.26
N SER A 403 -5.88 -25.04 -16.85
CA SER A 403 -6.05 -25.65 -15.53
C SER A 403 -4.93 -25.27 -14.53
N LEU A 404 -5.27 -25.09 -13.25
CA LEU A 404 -4.26 -24.97 -12.18
C LEU A 404 -3.42 -26.26 -12.02
N LYS A 405 -3.83 -27.39 -12.62
CA LYS A 405 -3.08 -28.65 -12.62
C LYS A 405 -1.67 -28.51 -13.18
N ASP A 406 -1.47 -27.59 -14.12
CA ASP A 406 -0.18 -27.39 -14.78
C ASP A 406 0.86 -26.70 -13.89
N PHE A 407 0.43 -26.13 -12.76
CA PHE A 407 1.30 -25.47 -11.79
C PHE A 407 1.99 -26.49 -10.88
N THR A 408 2.92 -27.27 -11.45
CA THR A 408 3.59 -28.42 -10.82
C THR A 408 4.37 -28.13 -9.52
N LYS A 409 4.62 -26.85 -9.18
CA LYS A 409 5.28 -26.45 -7.93
C LYS A 409 4.34 -25.81 -6.91
N LEU A 410 3.08 -25.58 -7.27
CA LEU A 410 2.10 -24.93 -6.41
C LEU A 410 1.78 -25.84 -5.22
N LYS A 411 2.04 -25.32 -4.01
CA LYS A 411 1.81 -25.99 -2.72
C LYS A 411 0.70 -25.34 -1.92
N ARG A 412 0.53 -24.02 -2.04
CA ARG A 412 -0.51 -23.26 -1.34
C ARG A 412 -1.30 -22.42 -2.31
N LEU A 413 -2.62 -22.58 -2.27
CA LEU A 413 -3.57 -21.84 -3.08
C LEU A 413 -4.58 -21.17 -2.17
N HIS A 414 -4.73 -19.85 -2.32
CA HIS A 414 -5.84 -19.11 -1.76
C HIS A 414 -6.62 -18.48 -2.92
N ILE A 415 -7.89 -18.82 -3.02
CA ILE A 415 -8.76 -18.29 -4.07
C ILE A 415 -10.13 -17.91 -3.51
N ASP A 416 -10.68 -16.82 -4.05
CA ASP A 416 -12.08 -16.45 -3.86
C ASP A 416 -12.99 -17.42 -4.62
N ASP A 417 -14.00 -17.99 -3.95
CA ASP A 417 -14.95 -18.95 -4.54
C ASP A 417 -15.69 -18.37 -5.76
N GLY A 418 -15.89 -17.04 -5.79
CA GLY A 418 -16.50 -16.39 -6.94
C GLY A 418 -15.60 -16.33 -8.17
N LEU A 419 -14.30 -16.07 -7.97
CA LEU A 419 -13.32 -16.18 -9.05
C LEU A 419 -13.09 -17.62 -9.46
N TYR A 420 -13.12 -18.52 -8.50
CA TYR A 420 -13.04 -19.94 -8.77
C TYR A 420 -14.22 -20.41 -9.63
N SER A 421 -15.44 -19.96 -9.29
CA SER A 421 -16.66 -20.32 -10.02
C SER A 421 -16.62 -19.80 -11.45
N ALA A 422 -16.18 -18.55 -11.63
CA ALA A 422 -15.91 -17.94 -12.92
C ALA A 422 -14.92 -18.75 -13.79
N CYS A 423 -13.88 -19.33 -13.19
CA CYS A 423 -12.93 -20.16 -13.94
C CYS A 423 -13.52 -21.49 -14.44
N ASN A 424 -14.62 -22.02 -13.89
CA ASN A 424 -14.95 -23.46 -14.00
C ASN A 424 -16.40 -23.82 -14.40
N GLY A 425 -17.14 -22.97 -15.11
CA GLY A 425 -18.48 -23.36 -15.59
C GLY A 425 -19.61 -22.96 -14.65
N ASP A 426 -20.77 -22.59 -15.20
CA ASP A 426 -22.04 -22.54 -14.47
C ASP A 426 -22.91 -23.74 -14.89
N ASP A 427 -23.73 -24.22 -13.95
CA ASP A 427 -24.66 -25.34 -14.00
C ASP A 427 -24.09 -26.78 -13.88
N PHE A 428 -24.27 -27.34 -12.68
CA PHE A 428 -24.34 -28.77 -12.33
C PHE A 428 -23.12 -29.69 -12.51
N GLU A 429 -22.12 -29.36 -13.33
CA GLU A 429 -20.87 -30.17 -13.46
C GLU A 429 -19.69 -29.65 -12.62
N PHE A 430 -19.92 -28.60 -11.84
CA PHE A 430 -18.94 -27.91 -10.99
C PHE A 430 -18.11 -28.84 -10.11
N ASP A 431 -18.77 -29.88 -9.59
CA ASP A 431 -18.22 -30.78 -8.59
C ASP A 431 -17.07 -31.67 -9.08
N CYS A 432 -17.09 -32.06 -10.37
CA CYS A 432 -16.04 -32.86 -10.99
C CYS A 432 -14.93 -32.00 -11.56
N GLN A 433 -15.21 -30.77 -11.98
CA GLN A 433 -14.22 -29.90 -12.62
C GLN A 433 -13.25 -29.31 -11.60
N LEU A 434 -13.71 -29.02 -10.37
CA LEU A 434 -12.87 -28.40 -9.35
C LEU A 434 -11.71 -29.30 -8.87
N THR A 435 -12.02 -30.52 -8.46
CA THR A 435 -10.99 -31.51 -8.10
C THR A 435 -10.07 -31.83 -9.27
N ASN A 436 -10.60 -31.75 -10.49
CA ASN A 436 -9.84 -31.90 -11.71
C ASN A 436 -9.11 -30.65 -12.19
N ALA A 437 -9.20 -29.53 -11.50
CA ALA A 437 -8.42 -28.34 -11.84
C ALA A 437 -7.24 -28.13 -10.89
N LEU A 438 -7.24 -28.76 -9.71
CA LEU A 438 -6.20 -28.56 -8.70
C LEU A 438 -4.95 -29.41 -8.95
N PRO A 439 -3.75 -28.86 -8.69
CA PRO A 439 -2.51 -29.62 -8.79
C PRO A 439 -2.43 -30.73 -7.71
N PRO A 440 -1.99 -31.94 -8.06
CA PRO A 440 -1.99 -33.09 -7.14
C PRO A 440 -1.08 -32.93 -5.91
N GLN A 441 -0.03 -32.10 -6.02
CA GLN A 441 0.93 -31.79 -4.97
C GLN A 441 0.52 -30.63 -4.05
N LEU A 442 -0.68 -30.05 -4.24
CA LEU A 442 -1.18 -28.96 -3.39
C LEU A 442 -1.27 -29.45 -1.93
N GLU A 443 -0.63 -28.73 -1.01
CA GLU A 443 -0.57 -29.05 0.42
C GLU A 443 -1.63 -28.27 1.22
N GLU A 444 -1.96 -27.06 0.77
CA GLU A 444 -2.92 -26.16 1.43
C GLU A 444 -3.86 -25.49 0.41
N LEU A 445 -5.16 -25.56 0.70
CA LEU A 445 -6.21 -24.86 -0.02
C LEU A 445 -6.96 -23.92 0.93
N ARG A 446 -7.00 -22.63 0.64
CA ARG A 446 -7.84 -21.64 1.31
C ARG A 446 -8.93 -21.17 0.36
N LEU A 447 -10.18 -21.37 0.75
CA LEU A 447 -11.36 -20.95 0.00
C LEU A 447 -12.05 -19.82 0.75
N MET A 448 -12.30 -18.70 0.06
CA MET A 448 -13.17 -17.65 0.57
C MET A 448 -14.58 -17.85 0.02
N ILE A 449 -15.54 -18.14 0.89
CA ILE A 449 -16.92 -18.41 0.50
C ILE A 449 -17.68 -17.08 0.35
N ASP A 450 -17.98 -16.69 -0.89
CA ASP A 450 -18.92 -15.63 -1.19
C ASP A 450 -20.29 -16.20 -1.61
N THR A 451 -21.28 -15.95 -0.76
CA THR A 451 -22.65 -16.45 -0.89
C THR A 451 -23.43 -15.89 -2.06
N GLU A 452 -22.91 -14.86 -2.73
CA GLU A 452 -23.54 -14.31 -3.94
C GLU A 452 -23.29 -15.15 -5.18
N PHE A 453 -22.24 -15.98 -5.19
CA PHE A 453 -21.85 -16.78 -6.36
C PHE A 453 -22.47 -18.17 -6.35
N SER A 454 -22.42 -18.83 -5.20
CA SER A 454 -23.03 -20.14 -5.05
C SER A 454 -24.20 -20.06 -4.08
N SER A 455 -25.35 -20.57 -4.52
CA SER A 455 -26.50 -20.75 -3.63
C SER A 455 -26.26 -21.87 -2.60
N ARG A 456 -25.28 -22.77 -2.85
CA ARG A 456 -24.99 -23.96 -2.05
C ARG A 456 -23.49 -24.32 -1.97
N PRO A 457 -22.59 -23.39 -1.58
CA PRO A 457 -21.13 -23.62 -1.60
C PRO A 457 -20.69 -24.76 -0.67
N HIS A 458 -21.51 -25.11 0.33
CA HIS A 458 -21.24 -26.25 1.19
C HIS A 458 -21.41 -27.60 0.49
N GLU A 459 -22.36 -27.75 -0.44
CA GLU A 459 -22.54 -28.99 -1.22
C GLU A 459 -21.30 -29.23 -2.08
N THR A 460 -20.82 -28.17 -2.75
CA THR A 460 -19.57 -28.18 -3.51
C THR A 460 -18.36 -28.54 -2.66
N MET A 461 -18.20 -27.95 -1.47
CA MET A 461 -17.05 -28.26 -0.62
C MET A 461 -17.09 -29.71 -0.09
N ILE A 462 -18.27 -30.23 0.23
CA ILE A 462 -18.45 -31.63 0.63
C ILE A 462 -18.10 -32.55 -0.54
N HIS A 463 -18.57 -32.23 -1.75
CA HIS A 463 -18.23 -33.00 -2.94
C HIS A 463 -16.74 -32.92 -3.25
N LEU A 464 -16.14 -31.72 -3.18
CA LEU A 464 -14.71 -31.50 -3.30
C LEU A 464 -13.98 -32.47 -2.37
N LEU A 465 -14.27 -32.45 -1.07
CA LEU A 465 -13.65 -33.34 -0.09
C LEU A 465 -13.81 -34.81 -0.41
N ASN A 466 -15.01 -35.28 -0.78
CA ASN A 466 -15.24 -36.68 -1.14
C ASN A 466 -14.32 -37.19 -2.26
N HIS A 467 -13.82 -36.28 -3.11
CA HIS A 467 -12.93 -36.59 -4.22
C HIS A 467 -11.52 -35.99 -4.08
N MET A 468 -11.21 -35.28 -2.98
CA MET A 468 -9.93 -34.57 -2.85
C MET A 468 -8.76 -35.53 -2.72
N LYS A 469 -8.82 -36.55 -1.87
CA LYS A 469 -7.65 -37.45 -1.71
C LYS A 469 -7.31 -38.25 -2.97
N SER A 470 -8.27 -38.48 -3.86
CA SER A 470 -8.00 -39.17 -5.14
C SER A 470 -7.36 -38.25 -6.19
N HIS A 471 -7.66 -36.95 -6.19
CA HIS A 471 -7.16 -35.99 -7.20
C HIS A 471 -6.03 -35.10 -6.69
N VAL A 472 -6.07 -34.74 -5.41
CA VAL A 472 -5.14 -33.88 -4.67
C VAL A 472 -4.63 -34.64 -3.43
N PRO A 473 -3.91 -35.76 -3.62
CA PRO A 473 -3.45 -36.60 -2.52
C PRO A 473 -2.49 -35.86 -1.56
N GLY A 474 -1.82 -34.81 -2.03
CA GLY A 474 -0.91 -33.99 -1.22
C GLY A 474 -1.58 -33.10 -0.18
N LEU A 475 -2.92 -32.94 -0.23
CA LEU A 475 -3.60 -31.97 0.60
C LEU A 475 -3.53 -32.35 2.08
N GLN A 476 -3.01 -31.42 2.87
CA GLN A 476 -2.87 -31.54 4.33
C GLN A 476 -3.76 -30.55 5.07
N ARG A 477 -4.15 -29.44 4.42
CA ARG A 477 -4.92 -28.38 5.05
C ARG A 477 -5.99 -27.79 4.14
N LEU A 478 -7.18 -27.64 4.69
CA LEU A 478 -8.29 -26.88 4.12
C LEU A 478 -8.63 -25.71 5.05
N ILE A 479 -8.61 -24.49 4.52
CA ILE A 479 -9.01 -23.28 5.24
C ILE A 479 -10.26 -22.70 4.59
N VAL A 480 -11.33 -22.55 5.36
CA VAL A 480 -12.60 -22.00 4.87
C VAL A 480 -12.80 -20.64 5.52
N ASP A 481 -12.81 -19.59 4.71
CA ASP A 481 -13.03 -18.20 5.11
C ASP A 481 -14.43 -17.77 4.68
N ALA A 482 -15.35 -17.62 5.63
CA ALA A 482 -16.76 -17.38 5.31
C ALA A 482 -17.40 -16.31 6.19
N ASP A 483 -18.41 -15.62 5.65
CA ASP A 483 -19.15 -14.63 6.41
C ASP A 483 -19.96 -15.26 7.57
N TRP A 484 -20.21 -14.47 8.61
CA TRP A 484 -20.93 -14.92 9.80
C TRP A 484 -22.36 -15.39 9.53
N LYS A 485 -23.09 -14.75 8.61
CA LYS A 485 -24.48 -15.10 8.30
C LYS A 485 -24.52 -16.49 7.65
N TRP A 486 -23.58 -16.77 6.76
CA TRP A 486 -23.43 -18.07 6.11
C TRP A 486 -23.07 -19.17 7.10
N LEU A 487 -22.06 -18.95 7.94
CA LEU A 487 -21.65 -19.93 8.97
C LEU A 487 -22.81 -20.28 9.91
N ARG A 488 -23.64 -19.28 10.28
CA ARG A 488 -24.81 -19.48 11.13
C ARG A 488 -25.92 -20.27 10.43
N LYS A 489 -26.14 -20.02 9.13
CA LYS A 489 -27.18 -20.73 8.35
C LYS A 489 -26.77 -22.17 8.02
N ASN A 490 -25.48 -22.41 7.77
CA ASN A 490 -24.97 -23.69 7.27
C ASN A 490 -24.17 -24.46 8.32
N THR A 491 -24.43 -24.21 9.61
CA THR A 491 -23.69 -24.83 10.71
C THR A 491 -23.58 -26.35 10.61
N LYS A 492 -24.67 -27.05 10.21
CA LYS A 492 -24.64 -28.51 10.06
C LYS A 492 -23.64 -28.95 8.97
N ALA A 493 -23.69 -28.30 7.81
CA ALA A 493 -22.84 -28.64 6.68
C ALA A 493 -21.36 -28.31 6.96
N VAL A 494 -21.07 -27.24 7.72
CA VAL A 494 -19.68 -26.93 8.14
C VAL A 494 -19.15 -27.97 9.12
N LEU A 495 -19.97 -28.48 10.04
CA LEU A 495 -19.56 -29.57 10.94
C LEU A 495 -19.32 -30.88 10.18
N GLU A 496 -20.18 -31.19 9.22
CA GLU A 496 -20.01 -32.34 8.31
C GLU A 496 -18.71 -32.21 7.48
N LEU A 497 -18.40 -30.99 7.01
CA LEU A 497 -17.13 -30.70 6.34
C LEU A 497 -15.91 -30.99 7.24
N GLU A 498 -15.96 -30.58 8.50
CA GLU A 498 -14.87 -30.85 9.46
C GLU A 498 -14.71 -32.35 9.73
N GLU A 499 -15.82 -33.08 9.89
CA GLU A 499 -15.80 -34.54 10.08
C GLU A 499 -15.16 -35.25 8.88
N LEU A 500 -15.54 -34.87 7.65
CA LEU A 500 -14.95 -35.41 6.43
C LEU A 500 -13.45 -35.09 6.30
N CYS A 501 -13.03 -33.88 6.68
CA CYS A 501 -11.61 -33.53 6.75
C CYS A 501 -10.86 -34.42 7.75
N GLU A 502 -11.43 -34.66 8.94
CA GLU A 502 -10.85 -35.52 9.96
C GLU A 502 -10.73 -36.97 9.48
N GLU A 503 -11.76 -37.51 8.84
CA GLU A 503 -11.77 -38.86 8.23
C GLU A 503 -10.69 -39.02 7.16
N GLN A 504 -10.34 -37.94 6.47
CA GLN A 504 -9.33 -37.92 5.41
C GLN A 504 -7.95 -37.46 5.89
N ASP A 505 -7.71 -37.27 7.18
CA ASP A 505 -6.43 -36.73 7.70
C ASP A 505 -6.05 -35.39 7.02
N VAL A 506 -7.01 -34.46 6.98
CA VAL A 506 -6.87 -33.08 6.50
C VAL A 506 -7.20 -32.14 7.66
N GLU A 507 -6.30 -31.21 7.96
CA GLU A 507 -6.54 -30.16 8.94
C GLU A 507 -7.57 -29.17 8.40
N CYS A 508 -8.74 -29.05 9.04
CA CYS A 508 -9.77 -28.07 8.69
C CYS A 508 -9.69 -26.85 9.61
N ILE A 509 -9.56 -25.65 9.03
CA ILE A 509 -9.59 -24.38 9.77
C ILE A 509 -10.74 -23.53 9.23
N VAL A 510 -11.78 -23.34 10.05
CA VAL A 510 -12.92 -22.48 9.70
C VAL A 510 -12.73 -21.09 10.30
N LEU A 511 -12.62 -20.09 9.44
CA LEU A 511 -12.46 -18.69 9.77
C LEU A 511 -13.77 -17.94 9.52
N ARG A 512 -14.12 -17.09 10.48
CA ARG A 512 -15.15 -16.08 10.33
C ARG A 512 -14.53 -14.84 9.70
N ASN A 513 -15.00 -14.51 8.49
CA ASN A 513 -14.76 -13.25 7.83
C ASN A 513 -15.68 -12.15 8.41
N GLY A 514 -15.08 -11.09 8.94
CA GLY A 514 -15.78 -9.89 9.40
C GLY A 514 -16.11 -8.90 8.27
N VAL A 515 -15.43 -9.00 7.12
CA VAL A 515 -15.58 -8.12 5.96
C VAL A 515 -16.33 -8.87 4.85
N GLN A 516 -17.63 -8.62 4.74
CA GLN A 516 -18.52 -9.42 3.88
C GLN A 516 -18.03 -9.47 2.42
N GLY A 517 -17.82 -10.69 1.91
CA GLY A 517 -17.46 -10.97 0.51
C GLY A 517 -16.15 -10.34 0.07
N SER A 518 -15.22 -10.05 1.00
CA SER A 518 -13.92 -9.48 0.68
C SER A 518 -12.79 -10.33 1.26
N TYR A 519 -11.70 -10.38 0.51
CA TYR A 519 -10.44 -10.92 0.96
C TYR A 519 -9.93 -10.16 2.18
N VAL A 520 -9.65 -10.92 3.24
CA VAL A 520 -9.03 -10.40 4.46
C VAL A 520 -7.61 -10.93 4.59
N PRO A 521 -6.58 -10.05 4.60
CA PRO A 521 -5.20 -10.47 4.70
C PRO A 521 -4.90 -11.05 6.10
N PRO A 522 -3.85 -11.89 6.22
CA PRO A 522 -3.46 -12.52 7.50
C PRO A 522 -3.18 -11.54 8.64
N ASP A 523 -2.67 -10.36 8.31
CA ASP A 523 -2.28 -9.31 9.26
C ASP A 523 -3.44 -8.37 9.63
N ALA A 524 -4.65 -8.64 9.13
CA ALA A 524 -5.85 -7.88 9.47
C ALA A 524 -6.19 -7.95 10.97
N PRO A 525 -6.90 -6.93 11.50
CA PRO A 525 -7.48 -6.96 12.84
C PRO A 525 -8.22 -8.27 13.18
N LEU A 526 -8.23 -8.67 14.46
CA LEU A 526 -8.93 -9.88 14.92
C LEU A 526 -10.45 -9.82 14.72
N GLU A 527 -11.01 -8.63 14.67
CA GLU A 527 -12.43 -8.42 14.36
C GLU A 527 -12.77 -8.79 12.91
N ASP A 528 -11.82 -8.62 11.99
CA ASP A 528 -11.98 -8.88 10.55
C ASP A 528 -11.74 -10.35 10.20
N LEU A 529 -10.87 -11.05 10.95
CA LEU A 529 -10.61 -12.47 10.75
C LEU A 529 -10.31 -13.19 12.07
N GLN A 530 -11.15 -14.17 12.40
CA GLN A 530 -11.04 -14.97 13.64
C GLN A 530 -11.50 -16.41 13.42
N PRO A 531 -11.02 -17.38 14.22
CA PRO A 531 -11.54 -18.74 14.20
C PRO A 531 -13.02 -18.72 14.54
N TRP A 532 -13.80 -19.56 13.86
CA TRP A 532 -15.22 -19.67 14.15
C TRP A 532 -15.41 -20.28 15.55
N GLN A 533 -16.17 -19.62 16.43
CA GLN A 533 -16.26 -19.96 17.86
C GLN A 533 -16.56 -21.44 18.17
N ARG A 534 -17.29 -22.13 17.28
CA ARG A 534 -17.63 -23.55 17.45
C ARG A 534 -16.46 -24.50 17.23
N THR A 535 -15.46 -24.04 16.48
CA THR A 535 -14.28 -24.80 16.05
C THR A 535 -13.01 -24.27 16.73
N ALA A 536 -13.08 -23.07 17.32
CA ALA A 536 -11.97 -22.36 17.94
C ALA A 536 -11.22 -23.16 19.02
N ALA A 537 -11.88 -24.12 19.68
CA ALA A 537 -11.23 -25.00 20.65
C ALA A 537 -10.31 -26.06 20.01
N ARG A 538 -10.60 -26.43 18.75
CA ARG A 538 -9.83 -27.37 17.92
C ARG A 538 -8.79 -26.65 17.05
N THR A 539 -9.05 -25.38 16.71
CA THR A 539 -8.10 -24.56 15.96
C THR A 539 -6.81 -24.36 16.73
N ARG A 540 -5.67 -24.55 16.06
CA ARG A 540 -4.36 -24.28 16.66
C ARG A 540 -4.22 -22.81 17.05
N LYS A 541 -3.47 -22.54 18.12
CA LYS A 541 -3.26 -21.17 18.63
C LYS A 541 -2.48 -20.28 17.64
N ASP A 542 -1.67 -20.88 16.77
CA ASP A 542 -0.82 -20.22 15.79
C ASP A 542 -1.46 -20.16 14.38
N TRP A 543 -2.78 -20.33 14.27
CA TRP A 543 -3.47 -20.35 12.96
C TRP A 543 -3.18 -19.13 12.07
N ARG A 544 -2.93 -17.95 12.65
CA ARG A 544 -2.59 -16.74 11.87
C ARG A 544 -1.24 -16.86 11.16
N ASP A 545 -0.26 -17.51 11.80
CA ASP A 545 1.07 -17.68 11.22
C ASP A 545 1.01 -18.62 10.00
N LEU A 546 0.05 -19.53 9.97
CA LEU A 546 -0.21 -20.40 8.82
C LEU A 546 -0.71 -19.62 7.60
N LEU A 547 -1.42 -18.52 7.81
CA LEU A 547 -1.98 -17.71 6.72
C LEU A 547 -0.92 -16.83 6.03
N VAL A 548 0.24 -16.63 6.65
CA VAL A 548 1.34 -15.86 6.07
C VAL A 548 2.07 -16.71 5.01
N MET A 549 1.91 -16.32 3.74
CA MET A 549 2.47 -17.01 2.57
C MET A 549 3.90 -16.60 2.18
#